data_AF-A0A2H3J3W2-F1
#
_entry.id   AF-A0A2H3J3W2-F1
#
_cell.length_a   1.000
_cell.length_b   1.000
_cell.length_c   1.000
_cell.angle_alpha   90.00
_cell.angle_beta   90.00
_cell.angle_gamma   90.00
#
_symmetry.space_group_name_H-M   'P 1'
#
loop_
_entity.id
_entity.type
_entity.pdbx_description
1 polymer ?
#
loop_
_entity_poly.entity_id
_entity_poly.type
_entity_poly.pdbx_seq_one_letter_code
_entity_poly.pdbx_strand_id
1 'polypeptide(L)'
;MDPYDCYRIEGSGSQAGYSGVKEDYPSPRYTFDLLFVGETTPPTVLTTMLEHIPWRVVRTFVVSDLSYESASQWIAAFRPLKQVTTLKAWSDTGTLALAQALCSLVPQVGRPTPASRKTSMELFPLLHSISLKSMCFAEWETYDVGLVGELTEPLLDCLARRRDRGVEIRKLQITNCYNIDDRDIERLCEIVPSAEWDGKVMVDEPE
;
A
#
# COMPACT_ATOMS: atom_id res chain seq x y z
N MET A 1 -11.40 -20.36 -23.71
CA MET A 1 -12.46 -19.37 -23.40
C MET A 1 -12.81 -19.62 -21.96
N ASP A 2 -12.11 -18.97 -21.03
CA ASP A 2 -12.40 -19.09 -19.61
C ASP A 2 -13.46 -18.07 -19.20
N PRO A 3 -14.51 -18.49 -18.46
CA PRO A 3 -15.66 -17.64 -18.19
C PRO A 3 -15.43 -16.81 -16.92
N TYR A 4 -15.48 -15.49 -17.11
CA TYR A 4 -15.68 -14.43 -16.10
C TYR A 4 -14.49 -14.02 -15.22
N ASP A 5 -13.98 -12.81 -15.48
CA ASP A 5 -13.32 -11.97 -14.47
C ASP A 5 -14.31 -11.76 -13.31
N CYS A 6 -14.11 -12.48 -12.20
CA CYS A 6 -14.99 -12.41 -11.05
C CYS A 6 -14.43 -11.40 -10.04
N TYR A 7 -15.06 -10.24 -9.94
CA TYR A 7 -14.74 -9.25 -8.91
C TYR A 7 -15.48 -9.58 -7.62
N ARG A 8 -14.76 -9.78 -6.53
CA ARG A 8 -15.34 -9.94 -5.20
C ARG A 8 -14.99 -8.74 -4.35
N ILE A 9 -16.00 -7.92 -4.03
CA ILE A 9 -15.87 -6.88 -3.00
C ILE A 9 -16.46 -7.45 -1.73
N GLU A 10 -15.60 -7.67 -0.73
CA GLU A 10 -16.06 -8.03 0.60
C GLU A 10 -16.00 -6.80 1.50
N GLY A 11 -17.15 -6.22 1.78
CA GLY A 11 -17.31 -5.21 2.82
C GLY A 11 -17.59 -5.90 4.14
N SER A 12 -16.58 -6.11 4.98
CA SER A 12 -16.80 -6.59 6.35
C SER A 12 -16.95 -5.39 7.30
N GLY A 13 -18.18 -5.16 7.77
CA GLY A 13 -18.44 -4.25 8.88
C GLY A 13 -18.23 -4.99 10.20
N SER A 14 -17.07 -4.84 10.83
CA SER A 14 -16.86 -5.39 12.18
C SER A 14 -17.38 -4.41 13.22
N GLN A 15 -18.58 -4.65 13.75
CA GLN A 15 -19.04 -4.07 15.01
C GLN A 15 -18.78 -5.09 16.12
N ALA A 16 -17.58 -5.07 16.70
CA ALA A 16 -17.33 -5.77 17.95
C ALA A 16 -17.97 -4.96 19.09
N GLY A 17 -19.26 -5.21 19.36
CA GLY A 17 -19.99 -4.56 20.44
C GLY A 17 -19.73 -5.26 21.79
N TYR A 18 -19.08 -4.56 22.72
CA TYR A 18 -19.11 -4.92 24.13
C TYR A 18 -20.38 -4.32 24.76
N SER A 19 -21.21 -5.17 25.38
CA SER A 19 -22.42 -4.72 26.06
C SER A 19 -22.09 -4.20 27.45
N GLY A 20 -22.29 -2.90 27.70
CA GLY A 20 -22.32 -2.39 29.08
C GLY A 20 -21.96 -0.93 29.33
N VAL A 21 -21.41 -0.21 28.36
CA VAL A 21 -20.98 1.19 28.56
C VAL A 21 -21.68 2.09 27.55
N LYS A 22 -22.10 3.29 27.98
CA LYS A 22 -22.50 4.41 27.10
C LYS A 22 -21.26 4.80 26.29
N GLU A 23 -20.96 4.05 25.24
CA GLU A 23 -19.80 4.28 24.39
C GLU A 23 -20.16 5.29 23.31
N ASP A 24 -19.29 6.29 23.15
CA ASP A 24 -19.12 6.98 21.89
C ASP A 24 -18.97 5.92 20.81
N TYR A 25 -20.01 5.74 19.99
CA TYR A 25 -20.04 4.68 19.00
C TYR A 25 -18.77 4.74 18.14
N PRO A 26 -17.92 3.71 18.15
CA PRO A 26 -16.73 3.71 17.32
C PRO A 26 -17.18 3.87 15.87
N SER A 27 -16.62 4.88 15.19
CA SER A 27 -16.92 5.12 13.79
C SER A 27 -16.77 3.81 13.01
N PRO A 28 -17.78 3.41 12.22
CA PRO A 28 -17.75 2.12 11.56
C PRO A 28 -16.47 1.98 10.72
N ARG A 29 -15.73 0.90 10.98
CA ARG A 29 -14.54 0.55 10.21
C ARG A 29 -14.98 -0.34 9.07
N TYR A 30 -14.90 0.19 7.85
CA TYR A 30 -15.12 -0.60 6.66
C TYR A 30 -13.77 -1.04 6.09
N THR A 31 -13.63 -2.35 5.95
CA THR A 31 -12.56 -2.97 5.16
C THR A 31 -13.11 -3.23 3.76
N PHE A 32 -12.35 -2.87 2.74
CA PHE A 32 -12.65 -3.20 1.35
C PHE A 32 -11.50 -4.03 0.82
N ASP A 33 -11.81 -5.28 0.52
CA ASP A 33 -10.91 -6.18 -0.18
C ASP A 33 -11.24 -6.10 -1.67
N LEU A 34 -10.28 -5.59 -2.47
CA LEU A 34 -10.39 -5.58 -3.93
C LEU A 34 -9.48 -6.67 -4.49
N LEU A 35 -10.12 -7.77 -4.92
CA LEU A 35 -9.46 -8.85 -5.64
C LEU A 35 -9.71 -8.66 -7.14
N PHE A 36 -8.63 -8.55 -7.92
CA PHE A 36 -8.70 -8.52 -9.38
C PHE A 36 -8.19 -9.85 -9.91
N VAL A 37 -9.09 -10.63 -10.50
CA VAL A 37 -8.75 -11.92 -11.10
C VAL A 37 -8.94 -11.76 -12.60
N GLY A 38 -7.84 -11.68 -13.35
CA GLY A 38 -7.83 -11.56 -14.81
C GLY A 38 -6.77 -10.60 -15.36
N GLU A 39 -6.35 -10.81 -16.62
CA GLU A 39 -5.34 -9.98 -17.30
C GLU A 39 -5.89 -8.62 -17.77
N THR A 40 -7.21 -8.42 -17.70
CA THR A 40 -7.88 -7.26 -18.33
C THR A 40 -8.83 -6.56 -17.38
N THR A 41 -8.28 -5.83 -16.40
CA THR A 41 -9.05 -4.72 -15.82
C THR A 41 -8.70 -3.44 -16.55
N PRO A 42 -9.54 -2.97 -17.49
CA PRO A 42 -9.38 -1.61 -17.96
C PRO A 42 -9.60 -0.69 -16.75
N PRO A 43 -8.69 0.28 -16.49
CA PRO A 43 -8.77 1.24 -15.38
C PRO A 43 -10.15 1.90 -15.22
N THR A 44 -10.95 1.88 -16.28
CA THR A 44 -12.32 2.36 -16.34
C THR A 44 -13.27 1.64 -15.38
N VAL A 45 -13.21 0.31 -15.21
CA VAL A 45 -14.13 -0.42 -14.30
C VAL A 45 -13.89 0.00 -12.86
N LEU A 46 -12.61 0.03 -12.45
CA LEU A 46 -12.24 0.53 -11.14
C LEU A 46 -12.70 1.97 -10.95
N THR A 47 -12.47 2.83 -11.94
CA THR A 47 -12.87 4.24 -11.89
C THR A 47 -14.39 4.40 -11.74
N THR A 48 -15.19 3.62 -12.47
CA THR A 48 -16.66 3.65 -12.37
C THR A 48 -17.15 3.12 -11.02
N MET A 49 -16.54 2.05 -10.50
CA MET A 49 -16.83 1.56 -9.14
C MET A 49 -16.42 2.59 -8.09
N LEU A 50 -15.34 3.32 -8.35
CA LEU A 50 -14.84 4.38 -7.48
C LEU A 50 -15.81 5.56 -7.37
N GLU A 51 -16.72 5.75 -8.31
CA GLU A 51 -17.74 6.80 -8.22
C GLU A 51 -18.90 6.43 -7.27
N HIS A 52 -19.17 5.15 -7.06
CA HIS A 52 -20.36 4.66 -6.36
C HIS A 52 -20.09 4.20 -4.93
N ILE A 53 -18.85 3.86 -4.61
CA ILE A 53 -18.46 3.42 -3.27
C ILE A 53 -18.12 4.65 -2.41
N PRO A 54 -18.60 4.73 -1.15
CA PRO A 54 -18.30 5.85 -0.27
C PRO A 54 -16.86 5.78 0.27
N TRP A 55 -15.85 6.02 -0.56
CA TRP A 55 -14.43 5.86 -0.20
C TRP A 55 -13.97 6.64 1.03
N ARG A 56 -14.71 7.69 1.38
CA ARG A 56 -14.48 8.49 2.58
C ARG A 56 -14.58 7.68 3.87
N VAL A 57 -15.17 6.48 3.85
CA VAL A 57 -15.25 5.61 5.05
C VAL A 57 -14.20 4.50 5.05
N VAL A 58 -13.41 4.35 3.99
CA VAL A 58 -12.43 3.26 3.85
C VAL A 58 -11.18 3.58 4.65
N ARG A 59 -10.89 2.72 5.62
CA ARG A 59 -9.71 2.84 6.51
C ARG A 59 -8.65 1.80 6.20
N THR A 60 -9.07 0.62 5.76
CA THR A 60 -8.20 -0.46 5.35
C THR A 60 -8.42 -0.75 3.89
N PHE A 61 -7.36 -0.67 3.11
CA PHE A 61 -7.36 -0.97 1.69
C PHE A 61 -6.46 -2.18 1.45
N VAL A 62 -7.05 -3.24 0.90
CA VAL A 62 -6.33 -4.47 0.55
C VAL A 62 -6.31 -4.59 -0.96
N VAL A 63 -5.10 -4.80 -1.48
CA VAL A 63 -4.84 -4.96 -2.90
C VAL A 63 -4.04 -6.23 -3.13
N SER A 64 -4.49 -7.06 -4.06
CA SER A 64 -3.73 -8.19 -4.58
C SER A 64 -3.81 -8.23 -6.09
N ASP A 65 -2.79 -8.79 -6.72
CA ASP A 65 -2.76 -9.15 -8.14
C ASP A 65 -3.02 -7.97 -9.10
N LEU A 66 -2.67 -6.75 -8.67
CA LEU A 66 -2.68 -5.53 -9.47
C LEU A 66 -1.31 -5.21 -10.08
N SER A 67 -1.25 -5.25 -11.41
CA SER A 67 -0.07 -4.92 -12.21
C SER A 67 -0.14 -3.50 -12.79
N TYR A 68 -0.24 -2.48 -11.94
CA TYR A 68 -0.03 -1.11 -12.41
C TYR A 68 1.45 -0.86 -12.67
N GLU A 69 1.80 -0.59 -13.93
CA GLU A 69 3.16 -0.40 -14.41
C GLU A 69 3.78 0.93 -13.99
N SER A 70 2.98 1.88 -13.47
CA SER A 70 3.46 3.21 -13.11
C SER A 70 2.78 3.81 -11.89
N ALA A 71 3.53 4.67 -11.20
CA ALA A 71 3.02 5.43 -10.05
C ALA A 71 1.80 6.29 -10.40
N SER A 72 1.75 6.84 -11.62
CA SER A 72 0.64 7.68 -12.09
C SER A 72 -0.65 6.88 -12.24
N GLN A 73 -0.59 5.61 -12.64
CA GLN A 73 -1.75 4.72 -12.70
C GLN A 73 -2.29 4.42 -11.30
N TRP A 74 -1.41 4.06 -10.35
CA TRP A 74 -1.79 3.88 -8.93
C TRP A 74 -2.46 5.12 -8.36
N ILE A 75 -1.88 6.30 -8.64
CA ILE A 75 -2.45 7.58 -8.22
C ILE A 75 -3.81 7.82 -8.87
N ALA A 76 -3.92 7.68 -10.18
CA ALA A 76 -5.18 7.93 -10.90
C ALA A 76 -6.31 7.04 -10.38
N ALA A 77 -6.01 5.76 -10.15
CA ALA A 77 -6.93 4.79 -9.57
C ALA A 77 -7.32 5.15 -8.14
N PHE A 78 -6.36 5.37 -7.24
CA PHE A 78 -6.63 5.38 -5.80
C PHE A 78 -6.60 6.76 -5.14
N ARG A 79 -6.42 7.84 -5.91
CA ARG A 79 -6.47 9.23 -5.42
C ARG A 79 -7.70 9.54 -4.55
N PRO A 80 -8.92 9.01 -4.82
CA PRO A 80 -10.10 9.28 -3.96
C PRO A 80 -10.01 8.72 -2.53
N LEU A 81 -9.15 7.73 -2.28
CA LEU A 81 -9.02 6.99 -1.02
C LEU A 81 -8.29 7.77 0.09
N LYS A 82 -8.73 8.99 0.40
CA LYS A 82 -8.01 9.90 1.31
C LYS A 82 -8.01 9.46 2.78
N GLN A 83 -8.88 8.52 3.14
CA GLN A 83 -9.13 8.12 4.53
C GLN A 83 -8.43 6.80 4.91
N VAL A 84 -7.72 6.19 3.95
CA VAL A 84 -6.95 4.96 4.18
C VAL A 84 -5.84 5.22 5.17
N THR A 85 -5.81 4.35 6.17
CA THR A 85 -4.86 4.33 7.29
C THR A 85 -3.99 3.08 7.28
N THR A 86 -4.52 1.99 6.72
CA THR A 86 -3.85 0.70 6.58
C THR A 86 -3.90 0.26 5.12
N LEU A 87 -2.73 -0.04 4.55
CA LEU A 87 -2.57 -0.64 3.23
C LEU A 87 -2.09 -2.08 3.43
N LYS A 88 -2.73 -3.04 2.76
CA LYS A 88 -2.22 -4.40 2.63
C LYS A 88 -2.03 -4.70 1.15
N ALA A 89 -0.80 -4.98 0.74
CA ALA A 89 -0.47 -5.30 -0.64
C ALA A 89 0.07 -6.73 -0.72
N TRP A 90 -0.52 -7.54 -1.58
CA TRP A 90 -0.22 -8.96 -1.73
C TRP A 90 0.18 -9.31 -3.15
N SER A 91 1.00 -10.34 -3.31
CA SER A 91 1.53 -10.78 -4.61
C SER A 91 2.47 -9.75 -5.23
N ASP A 92 3.02 -10.04 -6.40
CA ASP A 92 3.96 -9.16 -7.11
C ASP A 92 3.26 -7.97 -7.80
N THR A 93 2.48 -7.21 -7.02
CA THR A 93 1.71 -6.06 -7.52
C THR A 93 2.63 -4.89 -7.85
N GLY A 94 3.25 -4.85 -9.03
CA GLY A 94 3.98 -3.67 -9.55
C GLY A 94 4.70 -2.88 -8.46
N THR A 95 5.49 -3.57 -7.64
CA THR A 95 5.80 -3.15 -6.26
C THR A 95 6.57 -1.83 -6.22
N LEU A 96 7.46 -1.66 -7.18
CA LEU A 96 8.20 -0.43 -7.43
C LEU A 96 7.27 0.75 -7.72
N ALA A 97 6.30 0.56 -8.62
CA ALA A 97 5.34 1.60 -9.00
C ALA A 97 4.44 1.99 -7.82
N LEU A 98 4.05 1.03 -6.98
CA LEU A 98 3.31 1.29 -5.74
C LEU A 98 4.16 2.10 -4.76
N ALA A 99 5.41 1.71 -4.50
CA ALA A 99 6.31 2.45 -3.62
C ALA A 99 6.43 3.90 -4.11
N GLN A 100 6.75 4.13 -5.39
CA GLN A 100 6.83 5.46 -5.98
C GLN A 100 5.51 6.26 -5.86
N ALA A 101 4.35 5.62 -6.03
CA ALA A 101 3.05 6.26 -5.87
C ALA A 101 2.82 6.74 -4.43
N LEU A 102 3.22 5.95 -3.43
CA LEU A 102 3.10 6.30 -2.01
C LEU A 102 3.94 7.52 -1.62
N CYS A 103 5.00 7.84 -2.37
CA CYS A 103 5.87 8.98 -2.09
C CYS A 103 5.55 10.20 -2.96
N SER A 104 4.61 10.05 -3.89
CA SER A 104 4.24 11.12 -4.81
C SER A 104 3.55 12.27 -4.08
N LEU A 105 3.91 13.50 -4.49
CA LEU A 105 3.46 14.74 -3.87
C LEU A 105 2.56 15.49 -4.85
N VAL A 106 1.45 16.03 -4.32
CA VAL A 106 0.64 16.99 -5.08
C VAL A 106 1.19 18.40 -4.82
N PRO A 107 1.60 19.13 -5.87
CA PRO A 107 1.83 20.57 -5.75
C PRO A 107 0.51 21.22 -5.30
N GLN A 108 0.51 21.89 -4.15
CA GLN A 108 -0.69 22.63 -3.76
C GLN A 108 -0.88 23.80 -4.73
N VAL A 109 -2.02 23.78 -5.44
CA VAL A 109 -2.41 24.85 -6.36
C VAL A 109 -2.81 26.07 -5.53
N GLY A 110 -1.87 26.99 -5.34
CA GLY A 110 -2.05 28.22 -4.58
C GLY A 110 -0.73 28.97 -4.49
N ARG A 111 -0.78 30.31 -4.39
CA ARG A 111 0.42 31.14 -4.26
C ARG A 111 1.15 30.70 -2.98
N PRO A 112 2.36 30.11 -3.07
CA PRO A 112 3.04 29.58 -1.90
C PRO A 112 3.36 30.75 -0.98
N THR A 113 2.64 30.87 0.13
CA THR A 113 3.09 31.75 1.21
C THR A 113 4.29 31.07 1.89
N PRO A 114 5.27 31.83 2.40
CA PRO A 114 6.42 31.27 3.11
C PRO A 114 6.02 30.33 4.27
N ALA A 115 4.82 30.52 4.82
CA ALA A 115 4.24 29.72 5.90
C ALA A 115 3.47 28.47 5.43
N SER A 116 3.22 28.29 4.13
CA SER A 116 2.29 27.27 3.59
C SER A 116 2.94 26.31 2.59
N ARG A 117 4.18 25.87 2.81
CA ARG A 117 4.76 24.73 2.07
C ARG A 117 4.30 23.38 2.64
N LYS A 118 3.01 23.25 2.97
CA LYS A 118 2.43 21.96 3.35
C LYS A 118 2.12 21.18 2.07
N THR A 119 3.12 20.54 1.47
CA THR A 119 2.85 19.51 0.45
C THR A 119 2.17 18.34 1.15
N SER A 120 1.03 17.89 0.63
CA SER A 120 0.35 16.68 1.09
C SER A 120 0.75 15.51 0.21
N MET A 121 0.80 14.31 0.80
CA MET A 121 0.94 13.07 0.03
C MET A 121 -0.25 12.93 -0.93
N GLU A 122 0.05 12.57 -2.18
CA GLU A 122 -0.97 12.37 -3.20
C GLU A 122 -1.82 11.15 -2.91
N LEU A 123 -1.15 10.06 -2.54
CA LEU A 123 -1.76 8.78 -2.25
C LEU A 123 -1.77 8.49 -0.74
N PHE A 124 -2.95 8.14 -0.24
CA PHE A 124 -3.24 7.79 1.15
C PHE A 124 -2.59 8.73 2.19
N PRO A 125 -2.99 10.02 2.26
CA PRO A 125 -2.33 10.99 3.15
C PRO A 125 -2.42 10.69 4.64
N LEU A 126 -3.28 9.75 5.06
CA LEU A 126 -3.42 9.30 6.45
C LEU A 126 -2.84 7.91 6.71
N LEU A 127 -2.14 7.33 5.73
CA LEU A 127 -1.54 6.00 5.86
C LEU A 127 -0.48 6.00 6.95
N HIS A 128 -0.58 5.06 7.88
CA HIS A 128 0.38 4.85 8.96
C HIS A 128 0.70 3.37 9.21
N SER A 129 0.07 2.45 8.47
CA SER A 129 0.32 1.01 8.56
C SER A 129 0.41 0.40 7.17
N ILE A 130 1.46 -0.36 6.90
CA ILE A 130 1.68 -1.09 5.64
C ILE A 130 1.89 -2.57 5.97
N SER A 131 1.24 -3.45 5.21
CA SER A 131 1.49 -4.89 5.23
C SER A 131 1.79 -5.35 3.81
N LEU A 132 2.97 -5.94 3.62
CA LEU A 132 3.45 -6.50 2.37
C LEU A 132 3.47 -8.01 2.53
N LYS A 133 2.83 -8.73 1.61
CA LYS A 133 2.77 -10.20 1.65
C LYS A 133 3.10 -10.82 0.31
N SER A 134 3.98 -11.81 0.26
CA SER A 134 4.28 -12.52 -1.00
C SER A 134 4.72 -11.58 -2.12
N MET A 135 5.50 -10.57 -1.76
CA MET A 135 6.06 -9.60 -2.70
C MET A 135 7.53 -9.90 -2.97
N CYS A 136 7.99 -9.64 -4.19
CA CYS A 136 9.39 -9.72 -4.57
C CYS A 136 10.08 -8.38 -4.26
N PHE A 137 11.16 -8.40 -3.46
CA PHE A 137 11.92 -7.17 -3.15
C PHE A 137 13.04 -6.89 -4.16
N ALA A 138 13.53 -7.92 -4.83
CA ALA A 138 14.59 -7.87 -5.83
C ALA A 138 14.37 -8.96 -6.87
N GLU A 139 14.56 -8.69 -8.15
CA GLU A 139 14.63 -9.77 -9.16
C GLU A 139 15.81 -10.68 -8.86
N TRP A 140 15.70 -11.97 -9.23
CA TRP A 140 16.73 -12.98 -8.93
C TRP A 140 18.11 -12.56 -9.44
N GLU A 141 18.16 -12.04 -10.66
CA GLU A 141 19.37 -11.56 -11.33
C GLU A 141 20.04 -10.41 -10.57
N THR A 142 19.25 -9.60 -9.87
CA THR A 142 19.75 -8.48 -9.06
C THR A 142 20.16 -8.92 -7.67
N TYR A 143 19.45 -9.90 -7.11
CA TYR A 143 19.66 -10.42 -5.77
C TYR A 143 21.01 -11.15 -5.65
N ASP A 144 21.32 -12.04 -6.59
CA ASP A 144 22.55 -12.86 -6.56
C ASP A 144 23.85 -12.05 -6.67
N VAL A 145 23.76 -10.84 -7.23
CA VAL A 145 24.89 -9.91 -7.35
C VAL A 145 25.13 -9.12 -6.05
N GLY A 146 24.30 -9.33 -5.02
CA GLY A 146 24.38 -8.63 -3.73
C GLY A 146 23.98 -7.15 -3.85
N LEU A 147 23.17 -6.81 -4.86
CA LEU A 147 22.57 -5.48 -4.98
C LEU A 147 21.39 -5.38 -4.02
N VAL A 148 21.18 -4.17 -3.48
CA VAL A 148 20.00 -3.88 -2.66
C VAL A 148 18.76 -4.12 -3.51
N GLY A 149 17.74 -4.73 -2.93
CA GLY A 149 16.50 -5.01 -3.65
C GLY A 149 15.90 -3.77 -4.29
N GLU A 150 15.47 -3.90 -5.54
CA GLU A 150 14.88 -2.81 -6.34
C GLU A 150 13.72 -2.11 -5.64
N LEU A 151 13.01 -2.81 -4.76
CA LEU A 151 11.93 -2.27 -3.94
C LEU A 151 12.42 -1.61 -2.64
N THR A 152 13.52 -2.08 -2.05
CA THR A 152 14.00 -1.65 -0.73
C THR A 152 14.33 -0.16 -0.72
N GLU A 153 15.14 0.32 -1.68
CA GLU A 153 15.54 1.74 -1.71
C GLU A 153 14.35 2.70 -1.95
N PRO A 154 13.47 2.48 -2.94
CA PRO A 154 12.27 3.29 -3.11
C PRO A 154 11.36 3.27 -1.89
N LEU A 155 11.21 2.12 -1.22
CA LEU A 155 10.41 2.01 -0.01
C LEU A 155 11.04 2.82 1.14
N LEU A 156 12.35 2.73 1.36
CA LEU A 156 13.06 3.52 2.38
C LEU A 156 12.93 5.02 2.13
N ASP A 157 13.16 5.49 0.90
CA ASP A 157 12.97 6.89 0.50
C ASP A 157 11.52 7.33 0.77
N CYS A 158 10.56 6.45 0.49
CA CYS A 158 9.16 6.71 0.80
C CYS A 158 8.89 6.94 2.28
N LEU A 159 9.37 6.00 3.11
CA LEU A 159 9.15 6.02 4.55
C LEU A 159 9.78 7.26 5.17
N ALA A 160 11.01 7.61 4.75
CA ALA A 160 11.71 8.82 5.18
C ALA A 160 10.93 10.08 4.80
N ARG A 161 10.53 10.22 3.52
CA ARG A 161 9.75 11.38 3.05
C ARG A 161 8.42 11.51 3.77
N ARG A 162 7.75 10.40 4.10
CA ARG A 162 6.49 10.42 4.84
C ARG A 162 6.70 10.88 6.28
N ARG A 163 7.76 10.42 6.94
CA ARG A 163 8.18 10.89 8.27
C ARG A 163 8.46 12.40 8.28
N ASP A 164 9.25 12.90 7.32
CA ASP A 164 9.61 14.32 7.21
C ASP A 164 8.40 15.25 7.03
N ARG A 165 7.26 14.69 6.58
CA ARG A 165 5.99 15.39 6.39
C ARG A 165 5.00 15.20 7.54
N GLY A 166 5.38 14.51 8.61
CA GLY A 166 4.52 14.24 9.76
C GLY A 166 3.43 13.20 9.50
N VAL A 167 3.59 12.37 8.47
CA VAL A 167 2.68 11.24 8.13
C VAL A 167 3.45 9.92 8.18
N GLU A 168 4.22 9.76 9.26
CA GLU A 168 5.08 8.59 9.50
C GLU A 168 4.31 7.27 9.46
N ILE A 169 4.88 6.28 8.78
CA ILE A 169 4.43 4.89 8.87
C ILE A 169 4.92 4.32 10.19
N ARG A 170 3.96 3.95 11.05
CA ARG A 170 4.23 3.46 12.41
C ARG A 170 4.39 1.96 12.45
N LYS A 171 3.72 1.24 11.54
CA LYS A 171 3.76 -0.22 11.45
C LYS A 171 4.07 -0.66 10.03
N LEU A 172 5.07 -1.51 9.89
CA LEU A 172 5.40 -2.23 8.67
C LEU A 172 5.39 -3.73 8.98
N GLN A 173 4.62 -4.50 8.23
CA GLN A 173 4.59 -5.95 8.35
C GLN A 173 5.01 -6.57 7.01
N ILE A 174 6.03 -7.41 7.04
CA ILE A 174 6.57 -8.13 5.89
C ILE A 174 6.34 -9.61 6.15
N THR A 175 5.59 -10.27 5.28
CA THR A 175 5.17 -11.66 5.50
C THR A 175 5.36 -12.46 4.22
N ASN A 176 6.14 -13.53 4.26
CA ASN A 176 6.38 -14.40 3.12
C ASN A 176 6.89 -13.63 1.87
N CYS A 177 7.71 -12.59 2.07
CA CYS A 177 8.29 -11.83 0.96
C CYS A 177 9.63 -12.41 0.53
N TYR A 178 9.93 -12.29 -0.77
CA TYR A 178 11.06 -12.93 -1.42
C TYR A 178 12.20 -11.94 -1.63
N ASN A 179 13.42 -12.46 -1.67
CA ASN A 179 14.63 -11.71 -2.03
C ASN A 179 14.87 -10.47 -1.16
N ILE A 180 14.61 -10.61 0.14
CA ILE A 180 14.89 -9.62 1.19
C ILE A 180 15.80 -10.26 2.24
N ASP A 181 16.84 -9.56 2.65
CA ASP A 181 17.82 -10.04 3.63
C ASP A 181 17.73 -9.30 4.99
N ASP A 182 18.56 -9.72 5.94
CA ASP A 182 18.56 -9.12 7.29
C ASP A 182 18.99 -7.65 7.26
N ARG A 183 19.87 -7.28 6.32
CA ARG A 183 20.40 -5.91 6.19
C ARG A 183 19.32 -4.95 5.71
N ASP A 184 18.49 -5.37 4.76
CA ASP A 184 17.33 -4.60 4.30
C ASP A 184 16.32 -4.39 5.43
N ILE A 185 16.06 -5.44 6.21
CA ILE A 185 15.15 -5.37 7.37
C ILE A 185 15.69 -4.44 8.45
N GLU A 186 16.99 -4.49 8.77
CA GLU A 186 17.63 -3.57 9.72
C GLU A 186 17.41 -2.12 9.30
N ARG A 187 17.65 -1.78 8.02
CA ARG A 187 17.44 -0.43 7.48
C ARG A 187 15.97 0.00 7.56
N LEU A 188 15.03 -0.92 7.31
CA LEU A 188 13.60 -0.64 7.47
C LEU A 188 13.24 -0.37 8.95
N CYS A 189 13.86 -1.08 9.88
CA CYS A 189 13.67 -0.89 11.33
C CYS A 189 14.22 0.45 11.84
N GLU A 190 15.24 1.01 11.18
CA GLU A 190 15.74 2.37 11.50
C GLU A 190 14.69 3.46 11.19
N ILE A 191 13.82 3.22 10.20
CA ILE A 191 12.81 4.20 9.75
C ILE A 191 11.42 3.90 10.31
N VAL A 192 11.06 2.65 10.56
CA VAL A 192 9.72 2.29 11.03
C VAL A 192 9.76 1.83 12.49
N PRO A 193 9.06 2.53 13.42
CA PRO A 193 9.09 2.19 14.84
C PRO A 193 8.66 0.75 15.19
N SER A 194 7.76 0.16 14.39
CA SER A 194 7.29 -1.20 14.56
C SER A 194 7.35 -1.94 13.22
N ALA A 195 8.51 -2.55 12.93
CA ALA A 195 8.68 -3.46 11.80
C ALA A 195 8.58 -4.92 12.27
N GLU A 196 7.70 -5.69 11.63
CA GLU A 196 7.51 -7.12 11.86
C GLU A 196 7.89 -7.88 10.59
N TRP A 197 8.76 -8.89 10.73
CA TRP A 197 9.20 -9.75 9.64
C TRP A 197 9.14 -11.21 10.08
N ASP A 198 8.58 -12.08 9.23
CA ASP A 198 8.38 -13.50 9.51
C ASP A 198 9.57 -14.40 9.09
N GLY A 199 10.62 -13.81 8.52
CA GLY A 199 11.86 -14.47 8.17
C GLY A 199 12.11 -14.57 6.67
N LYS A 200 13.26 -15.14 6.31
CA LYS A 200 13.70 -15.28 4.92
C LYS A 200 12.86 -16.31 4.19
N VAL A 201 12.38 -15.93 3.00
CA VAL A 201 11.81 -16.83 2.02
C VAL A 201 12.61 -16.68 0.74
N MET A 202 13.32 -17.74 0.37
CA MET A 202 14.04 -17.83 -0.90
C MET A 202 13.15 -18.55 -1.90
N VAL A 203 13.02 -18.02 -3.10
CA VAL A 203 12.44 -18.75 -4.23
C VAL A 203 13.59 -19.39 -4.96
N ASP A 204 13.62 -20.72 -5.02
CA ASP A 204 14.60 -21.42 -5.85
C ASP A 204 14.34 -21.12 -7.33
N GLU A 205 15.40 -20.95 -8.13
CA GLU A 205 15.32 -20.76 -9.57
C GLU A 205 14.45 -21.88 -10.19
N PRO A 206 13.44 -21.56 -11.03
CA PRO A 206 12.66 -22.59 -11.71
C PRO A 206 13.58 -23.35 -12.68
N GLU A 207 13.72 -24.67 -12.49
CA GLU A 207 14.46 -25.57 -13.38
C GLU A 207 13.99 -25.52 -14.85
#